data_AF-A0A845Z6Z7-F1
#
_entry.id   AF-A0A845Z6Z7-F1
#
_cell.length_a   1.000
_cell.length_b   1.000
_cell.length_c   1.000
_cell.angle_alpha   90.00
_cell.angle_beta   90.00
_cell.angle_gamma   90.00
#
_symmetry.space_group_name_H-M   'P 1'
#
loop_
_entity.id
_entity.type
_entity.pdbx_description
1 polymer ?
#
loop_
_entity_poly.entity_id
_entity_poly.type
_entity_poly.pdbx_seq_one_letter_code
_entity_poly.pdbx_strand_id
1 'polypeptide(L)'
;MKFRELVHKLGCEAIASSIEKTNGVAPDITGVASVDEAVVGTLSYIEGAKFASYLGTTNASALILPMDETLQTQASERGIEWVAGKEPRLLFAKAIALFYQPFQPIR
;
A
#
# COMPACT_ATOMS: atom_id res chain seq x y z
N MET A 1 2.08 -6.68 -10.54
CA MET A 1 2.38 -5.29 -10.97
C MET A 1 3.40 -4.73 -10.01
N LYS A 2 4.47 -4.06 -10.48
CA LYS A 2 5.50 -3.51 -9.58
C LYS A 2 4.92 -2.37 -8.72
N PHE A 3 5.37 -2.25 -7.48
CA PHE A 3 4.91 -1.17 -6.59
C PHE A 3 5.13 0.24 -7.18
N ARG A 4 6.26 0.48 -7.86
CA ARG A 4 6.50 1.76 -8.55
C ARG A 4 5.44 2.07 -9.61
N GLU A 5 5.04 1.06 -10.39
CA GLU A 5 3.99 1.22 -11.40
C GLU A 5 2.63 1.49 -10.72
N LEU A 6 2.36 0.82 -9.60
CA LEU A 6 1.17 1.05 -8.80
C LEU A 6 1.09 2.51 -8.32
N VAL A 7 2.16 3.06 -7.73
CA VAL A 7 2.18 4.45 -7.27
C VAL A 7 1.98 5.43 -8.42
N HIS A 8 2.60 5.18 -9.58
CA HIS A 8 2.33 5.99 -10.78
C HIS A 8 0.86 5.95 -11.22
N LYS A 9 0.20 4.79 -11.14
CA LYS A 9 -1.23 4.66 -11.47
C LYS A 9 -2.14 5.28 -10.42
N LEU A 10 -1.72 5.33 -9.16
CA LEU A 10 -2.46 6.03 -8.09
C LEU A 10 -2.49 7.55 -8.33
N GLY A 11 -1.51 8.10 -9.04
CA GLY A 11 -1.54 9.47 -9.56
C GLY A 11 -1.32 10.54 -8.49
N CYS A 12 -1.93 11.71 -8.69
CA CYS A 12 -1.71 12.91 -7.87
C CYS A 12 -2.19 12.79 -6.42
N GLU A 13 -2.98 11.77 -6.10
CA GLU A 13 -3.45 11.50 -4.74
C GLU A 13 -2.34 10.88 -3.86
N ALA A 14 -1.32 10.27 -4.49
CA ALA A 14 -0.11 9.85 -3.82
C ALA A 14 0.83 11.06 -3.68
N ILE A 15 0.97 11.56 -2.46
CA ILE A 15 1.73 12.78 -2.14
C ILE A 15 3.16 12.44 -1.75
N ALA A 16 3.36 11.34 -1.02
CA ALA A 16 4.66 10.88 -0.59
C ALA A 16 4.77 9.37 -0.79
N SER A 17 5.98 8.86 -0.97
CA SER A 17 6.24 7.42 -1.03
C SER A 17 7.67 7.09 -0.63
N SER A 18 7.92 5.83 -0.27
CA SER A 18 9.26 5.32 0.02
C SER A 18 10.11 5.06 -1.22
N ILE A 19 9.56 5.20 -2.44
CA ILE A 19 10.24 4.84 -3.70
C ILE A 19 11.58 5.57 -3.85
N GLU A 20 11.67 6.82 -3.39
CA GLU A 20 12.89 7.63 -3.44
C GLU A 20 13.94 7.20 -2.40
N LYS A 21 13.51 6.54 -1.32
CA LYS A 21 14.39 6.09 -0.23
C LYS A 21 14.93 4.67 -0.45
N THR A 22 14.24 3.86 -1.26
CA THR A 22 14.67 2.49 -1.52
C THR A 22 15.51 2.41 -2.79
N ASN A 23 16.83 2.24 -2.64
CA ASN A 23 17.77 1.91 -3.73
C ASN A 23 17.56 0.49 -4.34
N GLY A 24 16.41 -0.14 -4.08
CA GLY A 24 16.14 -1.56 -4.33
C GLY A 24 15.08 -1.83 -5.40
N VAL A 25 14.97 -3.10 -5.77
CA VAL A 25 13.91 -3.62 -6.65
C VAL A 25 12.58 -3.51 -5.91
N ALA A 26 11.76 -2.53 -6.29
CA ALA A 26 10.41 -2.38 -5.76
C ALA A 26 9.64 -3.73 -5.86
N PRO A 27 8.95 -4.17 -4.80
CA PRO A 27 8.31 -5.46 -4.75
C PRO A 27 7.19 -5.57 -5.80
N ASP A 28 6.94 -6.80 -6.25
CA ASP A 28 5.79 -7.11 -7.07
C ASP A 28 4.53 -7.21 -6.19
N ILE A 29 3.54 -6.40 -6.52
CA ILE A 29 2.22 -6.41 -5.91
C ILE A 29 1.27 -7.23 -6.79
N THR A 30 0.73 -8.29 -6.23
CA THR A 30 -0.19 -9.23 -6.89
C THR A 30 -1.65 -8.96 -6.53
N GLY A 31 -1.91 -8.26 -5.44
CA GLY A 31 -3.26 -7.92 -5.01
C GLY A 31 -3.31 -6.97 -3.83
N VAL A 32 -4.51 -6.82 -3.29
CA VAL A 32 -4.84 -5.97 -2.13
C VAL A 32 -5.46 -6.81 -1.04
N ALA A 33 -5.13 -6.52 0.22
CA ALA A 33 -5.64 -7.23 1.38
C ALA A 33 -5.79 -6.29 2.58
N SER A 34 -6.61 -6.66 3.56
CA SER A 34 -6.65 -5.98 4.84
C SER A 34 -5.34 -6.21 5.61
N VAL A 35 -4.96 -5.28 6.50
CA VAL A 35 -3.64 -5.31 7.16
C VAL A 35 -3.42 -6.54 8.05
N ASP A 36 -4.50 -7.14 8.54
CA ASP A 36 -4.53 -8.35 9.37
C ASP A 36 -4.45 -9.66 8.56
N GLU A 37 -4.95 -9.66 7.32
CA GLU A 37 -4.88 -10.82 6.40
C GLU A 37 -3.78 -10.67 5.34
N ALA A 38 -3.02 -9.58 5.41
CA ALA A 38 -2.00 -9.25 4.42
C ALA A 38 -0.90 -10.31 4.36
N VAL A 39 -0.61 -10.75 3.14
CA VAL A 39 0.50 -11.66 2.84
C VAL A 39 1.53 -10.99 1.94
N VAL A 40 2.69 -11.61 1.80
CA VAL A 40 3.74 -11.14 0.89
C VAL A 40 3.18 -10.99 -0.53
N GLY A 41 3.49 -9.85 -1.15
CA GLY A 41 2.98 -9.45 -2.46
C GLY A 41 1.65 -8.70 -2.42
N THR A 42 1.06 -8.44 -1.25
CA THR A 42 -0.16 -7.63 -1.14
C THR A 42 0.11 -6.20 -0.72
N LEU A 43 -0.77 -5.31 -1.16
CA LEU A 43 -0.89 -3.93 -0.70
C LEU A 43 -2.02 -3.83 0.33
N SER A 44 -1.71 -3.27 1.49
CA SER A 44 -2.69 -2.99 2.54
C SER A 44 -2.76 -1.51 2.86
N TYR A 45 -3.76 -1.10 3.63
CA TYR A 45 -3.87 0.27 4.13
C TYR A 45 -3.94 0.28 5.65
N ILE A 46 -3.44 1.36 6.24
CA ILE A 46 -3.54 1.63 7.67
C ILE A 46 -4.06 3.06 7.82
N GLU A 47 -5.15 3.23 8.56
CA GLU A 47 -5.72 4.54 8.87
C GLU A 47 -6.11 4.62 10.34
N GLY A 48 -5.55 5.58 11.06
CA GLY A 48 -5.83 5.81 12.48
C GLY A 48 -4.94 5.02 13.44
N ALA A 49 -4.78 5.55 14.66
CA ALA A 49 -3.84 5.03 15.67
C ALA A 49 -4.11 3.58 16.09
N LYS A 50 -5.36 3.11 15.98
CA LYS A 50 -5.76 1.74 16.33
C LYS A 50 -5.04 0.69 15.47
N PHE A 51 -4.71 1.04 14.23
CA PHE A 51 -4.12 0.09 13.29
C PHE A 51 -2.59 0.22 13.17
N ALA A 52 -2.00 1.19 13.87
CA ALA A 52 -0.54 1.35 13.94
C ALA A 52 0.15 0.10 14.50
N SER A 53 -0.50 -0.62 15.42
CA SER A 53 0.04 -1.89 15.97
C SER A 53 0.20 -2.97 14.90
N TYR A 54 -0.64 -3.00 13.86
CA TYR A 54 -0.49 -3.94 12.75
C TYR A 54 0.71 -3.62 11.87
N LEU A 55 1.20 -2.37 11.90
CA LEU A 55 2.42 -2.01 11.20
C LEU A 55 3.63 -2.79 11.73
N GLY A 56 3.59 -3.32 12.97
CA GLY A 56 4.62 -4.21 13.51
C GLY A 56 4.48 -5.69 13.12
N THR A 57 3.28 -6.17 12.80
CA THR A 57 2.99 -7.60 12.58
C THR A 57 2.58 -7.96 11.17
N THR A 58 2.25 -6.98 10.33
CA THR A 58 1.79 -7.21 8.96
C THR A 58 2.89 -7.82 8.09
N ASN A 59 2.46 -8.72 7.19
CA ASN A 59 3.29 -9.30 6.12
C ASN A 59 3.03 -8.65 4.76
N ALA A 60 2.33 -7.52 4.72
CA ALA A 60 2.15 -6.74 3.50
C ALA A 60 3.51 -6.33 2.92
N SER A 61 3.64 -6.41 1.60
CA SER A 61 4.85 -5.92 0.91
C SER A 61 4.83 -4.42 0.69
N ALA A 62 3.63 -3.82 0.68
CA ALA A 62 3.47 -2.39 0.62
C ALA A 62 2.28 -1.90 1.46
N LEU A 63 2.34 -0.65 1.91
CA LEU A 63 1.31 -0.02 2.74
C LEU A 63 0.85 1.33 2.19
N ILE A 64 -0.45 1.60 2.29
CA ILE A 64 -1.03 2.93 2.11
C ILE A 64 -1.20 3.55 3.49
N LEU A 65 -0.59 4.71 3.68
CA LEU A 65 -0.54 5.42 4.96
C LEU A 65 -1.16 6.82 4.84
N PRO A 66 -1.67 7.40 5.95
CA PRO A 66 -1.97 8.82 5.99
C PRO A 66 -0.69 9.66 5.92
N MET A 67 -0.84 10.98 5.80
CA MET A 67 0.24 11.95 5.98
C MET A 67 0.64 12.05 7.47
N ASP A 68 1.15 10.96 8.02
CA ASP A 68 1.68 10.82 9.38
C ASP A 68 3.12 10.31 9.29
N GLU A 69 4.06 11.18 9.64
CA GLU A 69 5.50 10.89 9.58
C GLU A 69 5.90 9.74 10.50
N THR A 70 5.18 9.52 11.60
CA THR A 70 5.47 8.44 12.55
C THR A 70 5.24 7.08 11.89
N LEU A 71 4.11 6.90 11.22
CA LEU A 71 3.78 5.66 10.52
C LEU A 71 4.69 5.44 9.31
N GLN A 72 4.99 6.50 8.57
CA GLN A 72 5.90 6.45 7.41
C GLN A 72 7.32 6.07 7.82
N THR A 73 7.80 6.59 8.94
CA THR A 73 9.11 6.26 9.49
C THR A 73 9.15 4.80 9.94
N GLN A 74 8.15 4.34 10.70
CA GLN A 74 8.07 2.94 11.13
C GLN A 74 8.01 1.97 9.95
N ALA A 75 7.24 2.29 8.89
CA ALA A 75 7.18 1.45 7.70
C ALA A 75 8.54 1.39 6.98
N SER A 76 9.21 2.54 6.88
CA SER A 76 10.56 2.63 6.30
C SER A 76 11.59 1.82 7.10
N GLU A 77 11.54 1.92 8.44
CA GLU A 77 12.44 1.18 9.35
C GLU A 77 12.23 -0.34 9.26
N ARG A 78 10.99 -0.79 9.02
CA ARG A 78 10.69 -2.19 8.74
C ARG A 78 11.08 -2.64 7.33
N GLY A 79 11.52 -1.72 6.46
CA GLY A 79 11.81 -2.02 5.07
C GLY A 79 10.56 -2.33 4.23
N ILE A 80 9.39 -1.86 4.66
CA ILE A 80 8.14 -2.02 3.94
C ILE A 80 7.91 -0.79 3.06
N GLU A 81 7.63 -1.01 1.79
CA GLU A 81 7.31 0.08 0.89
C GLU A 81 6.00 0.74 1.29
N TRP A 82 5.90 2.06 1.15
CA TRP A 82 4.69 2.78 1.46
C TRP A 82 4.42 3.93 0.51
N VAL A 83 3.14 4.26 0.41
CA VAL A 83 2.62 5.45 -0.27
C VAL A 83 1.67 6.17 0.67
N ALA A 84 1.77 7.49 0.72
CA ALA A 84 0.96 8.33 1.57
C ALA A 84 0.21 9.40 0.78
N GLY A 85 -0.99 9.71 1.24
CA GLY A 85 -1.83 10.74 0.67
C GLY A 85 -2.75 11.35 1.72
N LYS A 86 -3.40 12.46 1.37
CA LYS A 86 -4.40 13.11 2.24
C LYS A 86 -5.60 12.20 2.51
N GLU A 87 -5.92 11.33 1.56
CA GLU A 87 -7.05 10.41 1.64
C GLU A 87 -6.56 8.96 1.42
N PRO A 88 -5.97 8.31 2.44
CA PRO A 88 -5.43 6.95 2.32
C PRO A 88 -6.52 5.94 1.93
N ARG A 89 -7.75 6.13 2.42
CA ARG A 89 -8.89 5.29 2.03
C ARG A 89 -9.25 5.42 0.54
N LEU A 90 -9.17 6.62 -0.03
CA LEU A 90 -9.40 6.82 -1.45
C LEU A 90 -8.30 6.15 -2.28
N LEU A 91 -7.04 6.29 -1.86
CA LEU A 91 -5.90 5.61 -2.48
C LEU A 91 -6.10 4.08 -2.48
N PHE A 92 -6.57 3.53 -1.36
CA PHE A 92 -6.86 2.09 -1.28
C PHE A 92 -8.00 1.66 -2.21
N ALA A 93 -9.08 2.43 -2.29
CA ALA A 93 -10.18 2.15 -3.21
C ALA A 93 -9.71 2.17 -4.68
N LYS A 94 -8.86 3.12 -5.05
CA LYS A 94 -8.22 3.16 -6.38
C LYS A 94 -7.33 1.94 -6.61
N ALA A 95 -6.54 1.55 -5.62
CA ALA A 95 -5.70 0.36 -5.73
C ALA A 95 -6.54 -0.91 -5.95
N ILE A 96 -7.64 -1.08 -5.21
CA ILE A 96 -8.58 -2.19 -5.43
C ILE A 96 -9.07 -2.21 -6.88
N ALA A 97 -9.45 -1.05 -7.43
CA ALA A 97 -9.94 -0.97 -8.81
C ALA A 97 -8.90 -1.40 -9.87
N LEU A 98 -7.60 -1.34 -9.56
CA LEU A 98 -6.52 -1.81 -10.45
C LEU A 98 -6.38 -3.34 -10.45
N PHE A 99 -6.74 -4.02 -9.36
CA PHE A 99 -6.66 -5.48 -9.23
C PHE A 99 -8.00 -6.20 -9.38
N TYR A 100 -9.10 -5.46 -9.31
CA TYR A 100 -10.45 -6.01 -9.43
C TYR A 100 -10.72 -6.49 -10.86
N GLN A 101 -11.02 -7.78 -11.00
CA GLN A 101 -11.54 -8.36 -12.24
C GLN A 101 -13.06 -8.54 -12.09
N PRO A 102 -13.88 -7.84 -12.90
CA PRO A 102 -15.32 -8.02 -12.83
C PRO A 102 -15.69 -9.46 -13.23
N PHE A 103 -16.63 -10.05 -12.49
CA PHE A 103 -17.18 -11.35 -12.85
C PHE A 103 -17.77 -11.30 -14.26
N GLN A 104 -17.26 -12.16 -15.14
CA GLN A 104 -17.85 -12.38 -16.46
C GLN A 104 -18.62 -13.70 -16.43
N PRO A 105 -19.97 -13.67 -16.44
CA PRO A 105 -20.73 -14.89 -16.52
C PRO A 105 -20.39 -15.62 -17.81
N ILE A 106 -19.98 -16.88 -17.66
CA ILE A 106 -19.78 -17.82 -18.77
C ILE A 106 -21.13 -17.97 -19.48
N ARG A 107 -21.16 -17.62 -20.77
CA ARG A 107 -22.34 -17.75 -21.63
C ARG A 107 -22.46 -19.18 -22.15
#